data_AF-A0A1Q3PZ42-F1
#
_entry.id   AF-A0A1Q3PZ42-F1
#
_cell.length_a   1.000
_cell.length_b   1.000
_cell.length_c   1.000
_cell.angle_alpha   90.00
_cell.angle_beta   90.00
_cell.angle_gamma   90.00
#
_symmetry.space_group_name_H-M   'P 1'
#
loop_
_entity.id
_entity.type
_entity.pdbx_description
1 polymer ?
#
loop_
_entity_poly.entity_id
_entity_poly.type
_entity_poly.pdbx_seq_one_letter_code
_entity_poly.pdbx_strand_id
1 'polypeptide(L)'
;MSKKKKKTPSQGSINTNVLKMFMMGAANPAASNKTFHNTADVVDLHLSQSDVKGYKIDATGALMLQLEQVERSIDAAVAARKMELRVVHGFGKGTLKEEIHKMLRKHPLVKSFENDYLPSYGWGSTLIKFY
;
A
#
# COMPACT_ATOMS: atom_id res chain seq x y z
N MET A 1 -44.19 19.66 -38.02
CA MET A 1 -44.63 18.97 -36.78
C MET A 1 -43.47 18.91 -35.80
N SER A 2 -43.80 19.00 -34.50
CA SER A 2 -42.93 19.36 -33.39
C SER A 2 -42.18 18.19 -32.72
N LYS A 3 -41.00 18.51 -32.18
CA LYS A 3 -40.33 18.05 -30.92
C LYS A 3 -40.50 16.58 -30.44
N LYS A 4 -39.38 15.90 -30.15
CA LYS A 4 -38.84 15.70 -28.77
C LYS A 4 -37.47 14.98 -28.72
N LYS A 5 -36.66 15.43 -27.75
CA LYS A 5 -35.28 15.03 -27.36
C LYS A 5 -35.21 13.68 -26.63
N LYS A 6 -34.06 12.99 -26.68
CA LYS A 6 -33.40 12.34 -25.52
C LYS A 6 -31.86 12.45 -25.61
N LYS A 7 -31.21 12.66 -24.45
CA LYS A 7 -29.79 13.00 -24.20
C LYS A 7 -28.99 11.78 -23.69
N THR A 8 -27.69 11.72 -24.05
CA THR A 8 -26.47 11.25 -23.31
C THR A 8 -26.29 9.75 -22.95
N PRO A 9 -25.05 9.24 -22.66
CA PRO A 9 -23.76 9.95 -22.47
C PRO A 9 -22.54 9.45 -23.28
N SER A 10 -21.56 10.36 -23.38
CA SER A 10 -20.17 10.18 -23.81
C SER A 10 -19.28 9.84 -22.61
N GLN A 11 -18.36 8.87 -22.74
CA GLN A 11 -17.22 8.61 -21.85
C GLN A 11 -16.12 7.97 -22.72
N GLY A 12 -14.88 8.43 -22.84
CA GLY A 12 -14.15 9.57 -22.29
C GLY A 12 -12.71 9.38 -22.80
N SER A 13 -12.23 10.26 -23.68
CA SER A 13 -10.87 10.18 -24.22
C SER A 13 -9.87 10.46 -23.10
N ILE A 14 -8.91 9.57 -22.90
CA ILE A 14 -7.83 9.75 -21.93
C ILE A 14 -7.06 11.03 -22.30
N ASN A 15 -7.03 12.00 -21.38
CA ASN A 15 -6.28 13.25 -21.57
C ASN A 15 -4.77 12.95 -21.51
N THR A 16 -4.13 12.89 -22.68
CA THR A 16 -2.71 12.56 -22.88
C THR A 16 -1.75 13.50 -22.18
N ASN A 17 -2.19 14.72 -21.85
CA ASN A 17 -1.41 15.69 -21.08
C ASN A 17 -1.16 15.25 -19.63
N VAL A 18 -2.10 14.54 -19.01
CA VAL A 18 -1.96 14.05 -17.61
C VAL A 18 -0.93 12.92 -17.55
N LEU A 19 -0.94 12.02 -18.54
CA LEU A 19 0.02 10.93 -18.65
C LEU A 19 1.44 11.46 -18.89
N LYS A 20 1.57 12.51 -19.71
CA LYS A 20 2.86 13.18 -19.96
C LYS A 20 3.38 13.92 -18.72
N MET A 21 2.50 14.45 -17.87
CA MET A 21 2.87 15.13 -16.61
C MET A 21 3.37 14.14 -15.53
N PHE A 22 2.79 12.93 -15.48
CA PHE A 22 3.24 11.85 -14.58
C PHE A 22 4.60 11.26 -15.00
N MET A 23 4.88 11.18 -16.30
CA MET A 23 6.15 10.63 -16.81
C MET A 23 7.35 11.59 -16.67
N MET A 24 7.12 12.86 -16.33
CA MET A 24 8.17 13.89 -16.27
C MET A 24 8.63 14.28 -14.85
N GLY A 25 8.25 13.51 -13.82
CA GLY A 25 8.91 13.58 -12.51
C GLY A 25 8.85 14.92 -11.76
N ALA A 26 7.81 15.74 -12.00
CA ALA A 26 7.64 17.03 -11.34
C ALA A 26 6.39 17.04 -10.46
N ALA A 27 6.53 16.71 -9.17
CA ALA A 27 5.55 17.07 -8.14
C ALA A 27 6.03 18.33 -7.41
N ASN A 28 5.23 19.39 -7.55
CA ASN A 28 5.46 20.77 -7.09
C ASN A 28 5.06 20.93 -5.60
N PRO A 29 5.85 21.61 -4.73
CA PRO A 29 5.71 21.54 -3.27
C PRO A 29 4.85 22.67 -2.65
N ALA A 30 3.64 22.93 -3.16
CA ALA A 30 2.80 24.02 -2.64
C ALA A 30 1.28 23.78 -2.76
N ALA A 31 0.74 22.92 -1.89
CA ALA A 31 -0.70 22.88 -1.58
C ALA A 31 -0.92 22.40 -0.13
N SER A 32 -0.53 23.27 0.80
CA SER A 32 -0.91 23.34 2.22
C SER A 32 -2.42 23.68 2.34
N ASN A 33 -3.28 23.25 3.28
CA ASN A 33 -3.20 22.49 4.53
C ASN A 33 -4.64 22.30 5.07
N LYS A 34 -5.06 21.05 5.37
CA LYS A 34 -5.92 20.60 6.50
C LYS A 34 -6.64 19.29 6.16
N THR A 35 -6.09 18.19 6.64
CA THR A 35 -6.86 17.06 7.17
C THR A 35 -5.91 16.20 8.01
N PHE A 36 -6.04 16.35 9.32
CA PHE A 36 -5.48 15.53 10.42
C PHE A 36 -4.26 14.65 10.11
N HIS A 37 -3.11 15.01 10.69
CA HIS A 37 -1.95 14.13 10.81
C HIS A 37 -2.30 12.91 11.68
N ASN A 38 -2.84 11.85 11.07
CA ASN A 38 -2.43 10.49 11.40
C ASN A 38 -1.48 10.09 10.28
N THR A 39 -0.23 10.49 10.40
CA THR A 39 0.82 9.96 9.54
C THR A 39 1.06 8.53 10.00
N ALA A 40 0.18 7.61 9.58
CA ALA A 40 0.56 6.21 9.52
C ALA A 40 1.87 6.18 8.75
N ASP A 41 2.97 5.88 9.43
CA ASP A 41 4.24 5.70 8.75
C ASP A 41 4.06 4.49 7.83
N VAL A 42 4.05 4.78 6.52
CA VAL A 42 3.88 3.76 5.50
C VAL A 42 5.20 3.05 5.36
N VAL A 43 5.24 1.77 5.73
CA VAL A 43 6.38 0.91 5.45
C VAL A 43 6.09 0.18 4.14
N ASP A 44 6.78 0.62 3.08
CA ASP A 44 6.77 -0.11 1.83
C ASP A 44 7.65 -1.36 1.98
N LEU A 45 7.01 -2.54 1.94
CA LEU A 45 7.71 -3.82 1.97
C LEU A 45 8.03 -4.36 0.58
N HIS A 46 8.20 -3.49 -0.42
CA HIS A 46 8.79 -3.89 -1.71
C HIS A 46 10.24 -4.34 -1.51
N LEU A 47 10.40 -5.60 -1.12
CA LEU A 47 11.61 -6.38 -1.35
C LEU A 47 11.75 -6.51 -2.87
N SER A 48 12.47 -5.56 -3.47
CA SER A 48 13.03 -5.77 -4.79
C SER A 48 14.00 -6.96 -4.69
N GLN A 49 13.98 -7.88 -5.66
CA GLN A 49 14.86 -9.05 -5.72
C GLN A 49 16.37 -8.72 -5.66
N SER A 50 16.76 -7.44 -5.61
CA SER A 50 18.13 -6.94 -5.67
C SER A 50 18.88 -6.84 -4.34
N ASP A 51 18.24 -7.04 -3.19
CA ASP A 51 18.91 -6.82 -1.89
C ASP A 51 19.81 -7.99 -1.43
N VAL A 52 19.78 -9.12 -2.15
CA VAL A 52 20.53 -10.32 -1.73
C VAL A 52 21.68 -10.59 -2.69
N LYS A 53 22.87 -10.11 -2.30
CA LYS A 53 24.14 -10.35 -3.00
C LYS A 53 24.34 -11.85 -3.27
N GLY A 54 24.15 -12.27 -4.52
CA GLY A 54 24.77 -13.48 -5.08
C GLY A 54 24.11 -14.83 -4.80
N TYR A 55 23.02 -14.91 -4.03
CA TYR A 55 22.29 -16.17 -3.80
C TYR A 55 20.96 -16.20 -4.54
N LYS A 56 20.70 -17.28 -5.30
CA LYS A 56 19.36 -17.58 -5.82
C LYS A 56 18.46 -17.93 -4.65
N ILE A 57 17.61 -17.00 -4.24
CA ILE A 57 16.57 -17.27 -3.25
C ILE A 57 15.40 -17.94 -3.97
N ASP A 58 14.90 -19.03 -3.41
CA ASP A 58 13.67 -19.65 -3.86
C ASP A 58 12.44 -18.83 -3.41
N ALA A 59 11.27 -19.13 -3.96
CA ALA A 59 10.05 -18.38 -3.62
C ALA A 59 9.72 -18.45 -2.11
N THR A 60 10.04 -19.57 -1.46
CA THR A 60 9.81 -19.75 -0.02
C THR A 60 10.75 -18.88 0.79
N GLY A 61 12.05 -18.87 0.48
CA GLY A 61 13.02 -18.00 1.16
C GLY A 61 12.66 -16.52 1.03
N ALA A 62 12.21 -16.10 -0.16
CA ALA A 62 11.78 -14.72 -0.39
C ALA A 62 10.57 -14.35 0.48
N LEU A 63 9.58 -15.25 0.57
CA LEU A 63 8.41 -15.06 1.44
C LEU A 63 8.82 -14.94 2.92
N MET A 64 9.73 -15.78 3.40
CA MET A 64 10.18 -15.75 4.79
C MET A 64 10.91 -14.44 5.12
N LEU A 65 11.79 -13.97 4.23
CA LEU A 65 12.45 -12.66 4.40
C LEU A 65 11.45 -11.49 4.42
N GLN A 66 10.41 -11.55 3.59
CA GLN A 66 9.35 -10.55 3.61
C GLN A 66 8.60 -10.55 4.94
N LEU A 67 8.24 -11.73 5.46
CA LEU A 67 7.53 -11.86 6.75
C LEU A 67 8.40 -11.37 7.91
N GLU A 68 9.67 -11.73 7.93
CA GLU A 68 10.62 -11.23 8.93
C GLU A 68 10.71 -9.70 8.89
N GLN A 69 10.73 -9.10 7.70
CA GLN A 69 10.72 -7.64 7.57
C GLN A 69 9.40 -7.02 8.08
N VAL A 70 8.25 -7.68 7.89
CA VAL A 70 6.97 -7.23 8.49
C VAL A 70 7.07 -7.21 10.00
N GLU A 71 7.55 -8.30 10.61
CA GLU A 71 7.68 -8.47 12.06
C GLU A 71 8.57 -7.38 12.66
N ARG A 72 9.76 -7.17 12.08
CA ARG A 72 10.67 -6.07 12.48
C ARG A 72 10.03 -4.70 12.38
N SER A 73 9.18 -4.49 11.37
CA SER A 73 8.48 -3.21 11.18
C SER A 73 7.39 -2.98 12.24
N ILE A 74 6.70 -4.05 12.65
CA ILE A 74 5.75 -4.03 13.76
C ILE A 74 6.49 -3.69 15.06
N ASP A 75 7.58 -4.39 15.35
CA ASP A 75 8.39 -4.15 16.55
C ASP A 75 8.89 -2.71 16.62
N ALA A 76 9.40 -2.17 15.50
CA ALA A 76 9.84 -0.79 15.41
C ALA A 76 8.68 0.21 15.62
N ALA A 77 7.50 -0.06 15.06
CA ALA A 77 6.33 0.78 15.24
C ALA A 77 5.83 0.79 16.70
N VAL A 78 5.79 -0.37 17.33
CA VAL A 78 5.44 -0.55 18.74
C VAL A 78 6.45 0.15 19.64
N ALA A 79 7.75 -0.05 19.42
CA ALA A 79 8.82 0.59 20.20
C ALA A 79 8.76 2.12 20.09
N ALA A 80 8.40 2.64 18.92
CA ALA A 80 8.17 4.06 18.67
C ALA A 80 6.79 4.56 19.15
N ARG A 81 5.97 3.72 19.79
CA ARG A 81 4.61 4.04 20.27
C ARG A 81 3.69 4.60 19.18
N LYS A 82 3.79 4.06 17.96
CA LYS A 82 2.88 4.42 16.87
C LYS A 82 1.50 3.79 17.11
N MET A 83 0.45 4.51 16.74
CA MET A 83 -0.93 4.01 16.84
C MET A 83 -1.26 3.01 15.73
N GLU A 84 -0.63 3.16 14.57
CA GLU A 84 -0.90 2.35 13.40
C GLU A 84 0.34 2.20 12.51
N LEU A 85 0.34 1.13 11.71
CA LEU A 85 1.35 0.81 10.72
C LEU A 85 0.67 0.36 9.44
N ARG A 86 1.09 0.89 8.29
CA ARG A 86 0.64 0.43 6.99
C ARG A 86 1.71 -0.41 6.31
N VAL A 87 1.34 -1.62 5.91
CA VAL A 87 2.21 -2.58 5.24
C VAL A 87 1.74 -2.78 3.80
N VAL A 88 2.61 -2.56 2.83
CA VAL A 88 2.33 -2.79 1.40
C VAL A 88 2.89 -4.14 0.97
N HIS A 89 2.04 -5.09 0.60
CA HIS A 89 2.44 -6.44 0.15
C HIS A 89 2.21 -6.68 -1.36
N GLY A 90 1.65 -5.69 -2.09
CA GLY A 90 1.43 -5.74 -3.54
C GLY A 90 0.23 -6.59 -3.99
N PHE A 91 0.03 -6.66 -5.31
CA PHE A 91 -1.12 -7.28 -5.99
C PHE A 91 -0.93 -8.75 -6.39
N GLY A 92 0.04 -9.46 -5.79
CA GLY A 92 0.35 -10.84 -6.18
C GLY A 92 -0.80 -11.84 -5.93
N LYS A 93 -0.49 -13.14 -5.93
CA LYS A 93 -1.48 -14.22 -5.69
C LYS A 93 -2.15 -14.19 -4.30
N GLY A 94 -1.80 -13.23 -3.43
CA GLY A 94 -2.36 -13.08 -2.09
C GLY A 94 -1.63 -13.87 -1.01
N THR A 95 -0.66 -14.72 -1.35
CA THR A 95 0.07 -15.56 -0.38
C THR A 95 0.74 -14.74 0.74
N LEU A 96 1.47 -13.67 0.40
CA LEU A 96 2.10 -12.80 1.39
C LEU A 96 1.06 -12.11 2.29
N LYS A 97 -0.04 -11.60 1.72
CA LYS A 97 -1.15 -11.01 2.47
C LYS A 97 -1.74 -12.00 3.47
N GLU A 98 -2.03 -13.20 3.03
CA GLU A 98 -2.63 -14.24 3.88
C GLU A 98 -1.72 -14.59 5.05
N GLU A 99 -0.42 -14.71 4.81
CA GLU A 99 0.54 -15.04 5.85
C GLU A 99 0.76 -13.89 6.83
N ILE A 100 0.82 -12.64 6.35
CA ILE A 100 0.78 -11.44 7.20
C ILE A 100 -0.48 -11.46 8.07
N HIS A 101 -1.66 -11.72 7.50
CA HIS A 101 -2.91 -11.74 8.26
C HIS A 101 -2.93 -12.86 9.31
N LYS A 102 -2.35 -14.03 9.02
CA LYS A 102 -2.20 -15.11 10.02
C LYS A 102 -1.29 -14.71 11.17
N MET A 103 -0.17 -14.04 10.88
CA MET A 103 0.77 -13.52 11.88
C MET A 103 0.08 -12.48 12.77
N LEU A 104 -0.60 -11.49 12.16
CA LEU A 104 -1.27 -10.40 12.88
C LEU A 104 -2.37 -10.88 13.82
N ARG A 105 -3.13 -11.92 13.46
CA ARG A 105 -4.16 -12.50 14.35
C ARG A 105 -3.61 -13.02 15.67
N LYS A 106 -2.34 -13.39 15.72
CA LYS A 106 -1.67 -13.96 16.90
C LYS A 106 -0.83 -12.92 17.65
N HIS A 107 -0.63 -11.74 17.07
CA HIS A 107 0.29 -10.75 17.62
C HIS A 107 -0.34 -10.03 18.82
N PRO A 108 0.27 -10.09 20.03
CA PRO A 108 -0.37 -9.64 21.27
C PRO A 108 -0.63 -8.12 21.32
N LEU A 109 0.16 -7.34 20.58
CA LEU A 109 0.05 -5.88 20.56
C LEU A 109 -0.79 -5.35 19.41
N VAL A 110 -1.29 -6.22 18.53
CA VAL A 110 -2.17 -5.82 17.43
C VAL A 110 -3.61 -5.82 17.94
N LYS A 111 -4.25 -4.66 17.83
CA LYS A 111 -5.65 -4.45 18.20
C LYS A 111 -6.59 -4.86 17.07
N SER A 112 -6.29 -4.43 15.85
CA SER A 112 -7.03 -4.82 14.66
C SER A 112 -6.19 -4.62 13.40
N PHE A 113 -6.61 -5.24 12.31
CA PHE A 113 -6.03 -4.99 11.00
C PHE A 113 -7.09 -5.13 9.92
N GLU A 114 -6.92 -4.40 8.82
CA GLU A 114 -7.84 -4.39 7.69
C GLU A 114 -7.09 -4.29 6.37
N ASN A 115 -7.69 -4.84 5.31
CA ASN A 115 -7.19 -4.60 3.97
C ASN A 115 -7.43 -3.13 3.63
N ASP A 116 -6.40 -2.45 3.18
CA ASP A 116 -6.40 -1.00 3.05
C ASP A 116 -6.15 -0.58 1.60
N TYR A 117 -6.81 0.51 1.20
CA TYR A 117 -6.71 1.08 -0.13
C TYR A 117 -5.73 2.25 -0.14
N LEU A 118 -4.67 2.10 -0.92
CA LEU A 118 -3.76 3.19 -1.27
C LEU A 118 -3.90 3.54 -2.75
N PRO A 119 -3.97 4.83 -3.14
CA PRO A 119 -4.00 5.21 -4.56
C PRO A 119 -2.86 4.60 -5.39
N SER A 120 -1.66 4.47 -4.80
CA SER A 120 -0.48 3.92 -5.48
C SER A 120 -0.42 2.38 -5.51
N TYR A 121 -1.16 1.70 -4.62
CA TYR A 121 -1.05 0.23 -4.44
C TYR A 121 -2.40 -0.48 -4.42
N GLY A 122 -3.49 0.20 -4.76
CA GLY A 122 -4.85 -0.29 -4.67
C GLY A 122 -5.11 -0.97 -3.32
N TRP A 123 -5.73 -2.14 -3.35
CA TRP A 123 -5.99 -3.00 -2.19
C TRP A 123 -4.79 -3.90 -1.82
N GLY A 124 -3.58 -3.52 -2.21
CA GLY A 124 -2.33 -4.25 -1.97
C GLY A 124 -1.64 -3.88 -0.67
N SER A 125 -2.39 -3.33 0.30
CA SER A 125 -1.85 -2.94 1.61
C SER A 125 -2.74 -3.40 2.76
N THR A 126 -2.14 -3.54 3.94
CA THR A 126 -2.83 -3.86 5.18
C THR A 126 -2.54 -2.75 6.19
N LEU A 127 -3.59 -2.17 6.76
CA LEU A 127 -3.49 -1.24 7.88
C LEU A 127 -3.58 -2.01 9.18
N ILE A 128 -2.61 -1.81 10.08
CA ILE A 128 -2.49 -2.47 11.38
C ILE A 128 -2.65 -1.39 12.45
N LYS A 129 -3.50 -1.64 13.45
CA LYS A 129 -3.73 -0.76 14.59
C LYS A 129 -3.25 -1.43 15.86
N PHE A 130 -2.52 -0.70 16.69
CA PHE A 130 -1.97 -1.19 17.97
C PHE A 130 -2.82 -0.75 19.16
N TYR A 131 -2.57 -1.32 20.34
CA TYR A 131 -3.22 -0.94 21.61
C TYR A 131 -2.67 0.37 22.18
#